data_AF-A0A418ZYC2-F1
#
_entry.id   AF-A0A418ZYC2-F1
#
_cell.length_a   1.000
_cell.length_b   1.000
_cell.length_c   1.000
_cell.angle_alpha   90.00
_cell.angle_beta   90.00
_cell.angle_gamma   90.00
#
_symmetry.space_group_name_H-M   'P 1'
#
loop_
_entity.id
_entity.type
_entity.pdbx_description
1 polymer ?
#
loop_
_entity_poly.entity_id
_entity_poly.type
_entity_poly.pdbx_seq_one_letter_code
_entity_poly.pdbx_strand_id
1 'polypeptide(L)'
;MGKAGDGLPRSATRQRTRIMRARVTPDEESRIRAAARSRGHRSAADYMRERALEDTPGTRVPASVIGELGILGAIMTEASALLQHVGEDEESLRCSKASQRIARLQRLLMEDEDAGEGHRAPAPRRGR
;
A
#
# COMPACT_ATOMS: atom_id res chain seq x y z
N MET A 1 21.74 43.31 -33.87
CA MET A 1 21.40 42.11 -34.66
C MET A 1 22.47 41.05 -34.39
N GLY A 2 22.14 39.96 -33.68
CA GLY A 2 23.06 38.84 -33.43
C GLY A 2 23.03 37.84 -34.59
N LYS A 3 24.21 37.36 -35.02
CA LYS A 3 24.40 36.47 -36.18
C LYS A 3 24.21 34.99 -35.78
N ALA A 4 23.80 34.16 -36.74
CA ALA A 4 23.75 32.71 -36.56
C ALA A 4 25.17 32.16 -36.27
N GLY A 5 25.37 31.55 -35.11
CA GLY A 5 26.67 30.99 -34.69
C GLY A 5 27.06 31.27 -33.24
N ASP A 6 26.33 32.14 -32.54
CA ASP A 6 26.53 32.37 -31.10
C ASP A 6 26.12 31.09 -30.35
N GLY A 7 27.10 30.29 -29.92
CA GLY A 7 26.97 29.04 -29.18
C GLY A 7 26.33 29.16 -27.80
N LEU A 8 25.35 30.06 -27.64
CA LEU A 8 24.50 30.14 -26.47
C LEU A 8 23.70 28.84 -26.37
N PRO A 9 23.82 28.09 -25.26
CA PRO A 9 23.06 26.88 -25.06
C PRO A 9 21.58 27.25 -25.10
N ARG A 10 20.89 26.85 -26.18
CA ARG A 10 19.43 26.94 -26.31
C ARG A 10 18.83 26.16 -25.14
N SER A 11 18.44 26.91 -24.10
CA SER A 11 17.56 26.52 -22.98
C SER A 11 17.37 25.01 -22.81
N ALA A 12 18.34 24.39 -22.14
CA ALA A 12 18.23 23.02 -21.63
C ALA A 12 17.22 22.96 -20.47
N THR A 13 15.95 23.17 -20.76
CA THR A 13 14.85 22.96 -19.80
C THR A 13 13.59 22.47 -20.48
N ARG A 14 13.74 21.73 -21.58
CA ARG A 14 12.61 20.95 -22.12
C ARG A 14 12.42 19.74 -21.20
N GLN A 15 11.50 19.84 -20.24
CA GLN A 15 11.01 18.67 -19.51
C GLN A 15 10.64 17.60 -20.53
N ARG A 16 11.31 16.46 -20.50
CA ARG A 16 11.00 15.32 -21.38
C ARG A 16 9.63 14.78 -20.97
N THR A 17 8.59 15.20 -21.67
CA THR A 17 7.23 14.72 -21.43
C THR A 17 7.14 13.26 -21.89
N ARG A 18 6.99 12.32 -20.95
CA ARG A 18 6.59 10.94 -21.27
C ARG A 18 5.07 10.88 -21.32
N ILE A 19 4.54 10.34 -22.40
CA ILE A 19 3.10 10.09 -22.54
C ILE A 19 2.83 8.67 -22.06
N MET A 20 2.03 8.53 -21.02
CA MET A 20 1.55 7.24 -20.52
C MET A 20 0.10 7.05 -20.96
N ARG A 21 -0.24 5.84 -21.41
CA ARG A 21 -1.60 5.47 -21.83
C ARG A 21 -2.08 4.31 -20.96
N ALA A 22 -3.22 4.47 -20.32
CA ALA A 22 -3.90 3.43 -19.56
C ALA A 22 -5.28 3.18 -20.20
N ARG A 23 -5.70 1.92 -20.27
CA ARG A 23 -7.06 1.56 -20.63
C ARG A 23 -7.89 1.57 -19.35
N VAL A 24 -9.05 2.22 -19.39
CA VAL A 24 -10.00 2.25 -18.29
C VAL A 24 -11.37 1.88 -18.83
N THR A 25 -12.15 1.18 -18.01
CA THR A 25 -13.56 0.91 -18.30
C THR A 25 -14.40 2.18 -18.11
N PRO A 26 -15.61 2.25 -18.70
CA PRO A 26 -16.51 3.40 -18.49
C PRO A 26 -16.84 3.68 -17.02
N ASP A 27 -16.97 2.62 -16.21
CA ASP A 27 -17.25 2.75 -14.77
C ASP A 27 -16.06 3.30 -14.00
N GLU A 28 -14.85 2.86 -14.32
CA GLU A 28 -13.61 3.41 -13.77
C GLU A 28 -13.43 4.87 -14.17
N GLU A 29 -13.69 5.22 -15.43
CA GLU A 29 -13.63 6.61 -15.88
C GLU A 29 -14.59 7.51 -15.10
N SER A 30 -15.82 7.04 -14.88
CA SER A 30 -16.83 7.76 -14.11
C SER A 30 -16.37 7.98 -12.66
N ARG A 31 -15.82 6.94 -12.03
CA ARG A 31 -15.26 7.03 -10.66
C ARG A 31 -14.07 7.99 -10.59
N ILE A 32 -13.14 7.92 -11.53
CA ILE A 32 -11.96 8.80 -11.60
C ILE A 32 -12.39 10.25 -11.76
N ARG A 33 -13.33 10.55 -12.66
CA ARG A 33 -13.85 11.91 -12.87
C ARG A 33 -14.59 12.45 -11.64
N ALA A 34 -15.36 11.61 -10.95
CA ALA A 34 -16.03 12.00 -9.72
C ALA A 34 -15.01 12.33 -8.61
N ALA A 35 -14.00 11.48 -8.43
CA ALA A 35 -12.93 11.70 -7.45
C ALA A 35 -12.08 12.94 -7.76
N ALA A 36 -11.77 13.18 -9.04
CA ALA A 36 -11.03 14.37 -9.45
C ALA A 36 -11.80 15.65 -9.10
N ARG A 37 -13.13 15.68 -9.32
CA ARG A 37 -13.97 16.83 -8.99
C ARG A 37 -14.10 17.05 -7.49
N SER A 38 -14.34 16.00 -6.72
CA SER A 38 -14.53 16.13 -5.26
C SER A 38 -13.29 16.63 -4.53
N ARG A 39 -12.10 16.35 -5.09
CA ARG A 39 -10.80 16.80 -4.55
C ARG A 39 -10.26 18.08 -5.21
N GLY A 40 -11.03 18.70 -6.12
CA GLY A 40 -10.67 19.99 -6.73
C GLY A 40 -9.57 19.93 -7.79
N HIS A 41 -9.28 18.76 -8.38
CA HIS A 41 -8.29 18.67 -9.45
C HIS A 41 -8.86 19.21 -10.77
N ARG A 42 -7.98 19.82 -11.58
CA ARG A 42 -8.34 20.46 -12.85
C ARG A 42 -8.79 19.47 -13.94
N SER A 43 -8.34 18.22 -13.85
CA SER A 43 -8.74 17.15 -14.78
C SER A 43 -8.50 15.77 -14.17
N ALA A 44 -9.14 14.76 -14.76
CA ALA A 44 -8.88 13.36 -14.42
C ALA A 44 -7.39 12.97 -14.61
N ALA A 45 -6.71 13.53 -15.62
CA ALA A 45 -5.29 13.26 -15.84
C ALA A 45 -4.39 13.90 -14.77
N ASP A 46 -4.76 15.08 -14.26
CA ASP A 46 -4.03 15.74 -13.16
C ASP A 46 -4.15 14.91 -11.88
N TYR A 47 -5.38 14.48 -11.56
CA TYR A 47 -5.66 13.56 -10.46
C TYR A 47 -4.89 12.25 -10.59
N MET A 48 -4.92 11.59 -11.75
CA MET A 48 -4.21 10.33 -11.96
C MET A 48 -2.69 10.49 -11.86
N ARG A 49 -2.14 11.62 -12.32
CA ARG A 49 -0.71 11.91 -12.19
C ARG A 49 -0.33 12.05 -10.71
N GLU A 50 -1.09 12.83 -9.95
CA GLU A 50 -0.86 13.01 -8.52
C GLU A 50 -0.96 11.68 -7.78
N ARG A 51 -2.03 10.91 -8.03
CA ARG A 51 -2.23 9.58 -7.45
C ARG A 51 -1.18 8.55 -7.83
N ALA A 52 -0.57 8.66 -9.01
CA ALA A 52 0.51 7.77 -9.45
C ALA A 52 1.89 8.18 -8.91
N LEU A 53 2.05 9.45 -8.47
CA LEU A 53 3.26 9.98 -7.87
C LEU A 53 3.22 9.96 -6.34
N GLU A 54 2.02 9.94 -5.76
CA GLU A 54 1.84 9.42 -4.42
C GLU A 54 2.34 7.98 -4.45
N ASP A 55 3.59 7.78 -4.01
CA ASP A 55 3.99 6.55 -3.36
C ASP A 55 2.83 6.27 -2.42
N THR A 56 1.99 5.32 -2.78
CA THR A 56 0.97 4.86 -1.86
C THR A 56 1.79 3.92 -0.99
N PRO A 57 2.28 4.31 0.20
CA PRO A 57 2.57 3.28 1.17
C PRO A 57 1.22 2.58 1.29
N GLY A 58 1.12 1.34 0.77
CA GLY A 58 0.03 0.47 1.16
C GLY A 58 -0.04 0.61 2.67
N THR A 59 -1.18 1.04 3.19
CA THR A 59 -1.32 1.57 4.56
C THR A 59 -0.60 0.62 5.51
N ARG A 60 0.65 0.93 5.86
CA ARG A 60 1.49 -0.02 6.59
C ARG A 60 0.89 -0.07 7.96
N VAL A 61 0.25 -1.18 8.29
CA VAL A 61 -0.29 -1.39 9.62
C VAL A 61 0.90 -1.35 10.57
N PRO A 62 0.90 -0.48 11.60
CA PRO A 62 2.04 -0.40 12.51
C PRO A 62 2.31 -1.77 13.13
N ALA A 63 3.58 -2.16 13.24
CA ALA A 63 3.97 -3.42 13.89
C ALA A 63 3.41 -3.55 15.32
N SER A 64 3.16 -2.43 16.01
CA SER A 64 2.47 -2.42 17.31
C SER A 64 1.05 -2.98 17.21
N VAL A 65 0.28 -2.64 16.18
CA VAL A 65 -1.07 -3.16 15.95
C VAL A 65 -1.03 -4.66 15.66
N ILE A 66 -0.04 -5.12 14.89
CA ILE A 66 0.17 -6.56 14.63
C ILE A 66 0.52 -7.29 15.94
N GLY A 67 1.34 -6.68 16.79
CA GLY A 67 1.67 -7.20 18.12
C GLY A 67 0.44 -7.31 19.04
N GLU A 68 -0.40 -6.28 19.10
CA GLU A 68 -1.65 -6.28 19.88
C GLU A 68 -2.61 -7.39 19.42
N LEU A 69 -2.71 -7.65 18.11
CA LEU A 69 -3.46 -8.79 17.59
C LEU A 69 -2.92 -10.12 18.12
N GLY A 70 -1.59 -10.28 18.16
CA GLY A 70 -0.96 -11.46 18.75
C GLY A 70 -1.34 -11.67 20.22
N ILE A 71 -1.31 -10.59 21.02
CA ILE A 71 -1.69 -10.63 22.44
C ILE A 71 -3.16 -11.01 22.60
N LEU A 72 -4.07 -10.38 21.84
CA LEU A 72 -5.49 -10.71 21.88
C LEU A 72 -5.75 -12.18 21.50
N GLY A 73 -5.04 -12.70 20.50
CA GLY A 73 -5.11 -14.11 20.10
C GLY A 73 -4.67 -15.06 21.21
N ALA A 74 -3.61 -14.72 21.95
CA ALA A 74 -3.14 -15.48 23.09
C ALA A 74 -4.16 -15.49 24.25
N ILE A 75 -4.70 -14.32 24.62
CA ILE A 75 -5.73 -14.19 25.66
C ILE A 75 -6.97 -15.03 25.32
N MET A 76 -7.41 -15.01 24.07
CA MET A 76 -8.57 -15.82 23.63
C MET A 76 -8.29 -17.33 23.69
N THR A 77 -7.03 -17.74 23.44
CA THR A 77 -6.61 -19.13 23.58
C THR A 77 -6.62 -19.57 25.04
N GLU A 78 -6.10 -18.74 25.95
CA GLU A 78 -6.14 -19.00 27.39
C GLU A 78 -7.58 -19.05 27.92
N ALA A 79 -8.43 -18.11 27.52
CA ALA A 79 -9.84 -18.10 27.87
C ALA A 79 -10.56 -19.36 27.39
N SER A 80 -10.29 -19.82 26.16
CA SER A 80 -10.84 -21.07 25.63
C SER A 80 -10.46 -22.29 26.50
N ALA A 81 -9.20 -22.39 26.93
CA ALA A 81 -8.74 -23.47 27.81
C ALA A 81 -9.41 -23.43 29.19
N LEU A 82 -9.55 -22.24 29.79
CA LEU A 82 -10.23 -22.07 31.07
C LEU A 82 -11.72 -22.43 30.97
N LEU A 83 -12.40 -22.01 29.90
CA LEU A 83 -13.81 -22.32 29.65
C LEU A 83 -14.04 -23.83 29.48
N GLN A 84 -13.13 -24.52 28.80
CA GLN A 84 -13.14 -25.99 28.70
C GLN A 84 -13.02 -26.64 30.08
N HIS A 85 -12.17 -26.12 30.96
CA HIS A 85 -12.00 -26.66 32.31
C HIS A 85 -13.23 -26.51 33.20
N VAL A 86 -14.05 -25.48 32.98
CA VAL A 86 -15.29 -25.27 33.75
C VAL A 86 -16.54 -25.86 33.07
N GLY A 87 -16.38 -26.56 31.94
CA GLY A 87 -17.47 -27.23 31.23
C GLY A 87 -18.30 -26.31 30.32
N GLU A 88 -17.80 -25.11 30.01
CA GLU A 88 -18.43 -24.14 29.11
C GLU A 88 -17.97 -24.37 27.67
N ASP A 89 -18.33 -25.53 27.10
CA ASP A 89 -17.82 -26.02 25.83
C ASP A 89 -18.18 -25.12 24.63
N GLU A 90 -19.40 -24.57 24.59
CA GLU A 90 -19.80 -23.66 23.52
C GLU A 90 -18.97 -22.37 23.52
N GLU A 91 -18.70 -21.83 24.72
CA GLU A 91 -18.00 -20.56 24.85
C GLU A 91 -16.50 -20.74 24.65
N SER A 92 -15.97 -21.88 25.08
CA SER A 92 -14.63 -22.31 24.69
C SER A 92 -14.48 -22.40 23.17
N LEU A 93 -15.45 -22.99 22.47
CA LEU A 93 -15.42 -23.09 21.01
C LEU A 93 -15.50 -21.72 20.34
N ARG A 94 -16.29 -20.78 20.87
CA ARG A 94 -16.35 -19.39 20.38
C ARG A 94 -15.01 -18.68 20.55
N CYS A 95 -14.37 -18.79 21.72
CA CYS A 95 -13.03 -18.24 21.97
C CYS A 95 -11.95 -18.84 21.05
N SER A 96 -11.97 -20.16 20.85
CA SER A 96 -11.06 -20.84 19.92
C SER A 96 -11.22 -20.37 18.47
N LYS A 97 -12.47 -20.20 18.00
CA LYS A 97 -12.74 -19.63 16.67
C LYS A 97 -12.26 -18.18 16.57
N ALA A 98 -12.42 -17.39 17.62
CA ALA A 98 -11.97 -16.00 17.65
C ALA A 98 -10.44 -15.90 17.57
N SER A 99 -9.71 -16.70 18.35
CA SER A 99 -8.24 -16.72 18.32
C SER A 99 -7.71 -17.14 16.95
N GLN A 100 -8.32 -18.13 16.29
CA GLN A 100 -7.98 -18.54 14.93
C GLN A 100 -8.19 -17.41 13.90
N ARG A 101 -9.30 -16.66 14.01
CA ARG A 101 -9.56 -15.51 13.13
C ARG A 101 -8.53 -14.39 13.33
N ILE A 102 -8.17 -14.11 14.58
CA ILE A 102 -7.16 -13.10 14.92
C ILE A 102 -5.79 -13.53 14.37
N ALA A 103 -5.38 -14.77 14.57
CA ALA A 103 -4.12 -15.30 14.03
C ALA A 103 -4.08 -15.23 12.50
N ARG A 104 -5.20 -15.47 11.82
CA ARG A 104 -5.30 -15.33 10.35
C ARG A 104 -5.15 -13.87 9.92
N LEU A 105 -5.79 -12.94 10.62
CA LEU A 105 -5.65 -11.51 10.35
C LEU A 105 -4.22 -11.04 10.57
N GLN A 106 -3.57 -11.47 11.64
CA GLN A 106 -2.18 -11.15 11.92
C GLN A 106 -1.25 -11.59 10.77
N ARG A 107 -1.40 -12.82 10.27
CA ARG A 107 -0.60 -13.33 9.14
C ARG A 107 -0.80 -12.55 7.85
N LEU A 108 -2.06 -12.23 7.51
CA LEU A 108 -2.37 -11.43 6.33
C LEU A 108 -1.70 -10.05 6.39
N LEU A 109 -1.69 -9.44 7.57
CA LEU A 109 -1.06 -8.13 7.77
C LEU A 109 0.47 -8.19 7.78
N MET A 110 1.06 -9.31 8.21
CA MET A 110 2.51 -9.52 8.15
C MET A 110 2.99 -9.83 6.71
N GLU A 111 2.25 -10.62 5.94
CA GLU A 111 2.58 -10.92 4.54
C GLU A 111 2.57 -9.65 3.65
N ASP A 112 1.71 -8.67 3.99
CA ASP A 112 1.70 -7.35 3.37
C ASP A 112 2.95 -6.49 3.72
N GLU A 113 3.60 -6.72 4.88
CA GLU A 113 4.85 -6.03 5.23
C GLU A 113 6.04 -6.54 4.40
N ASP A 114 6.15 -7.86 4.20
CA ASP A 114 7.23 -8.48 3.44
C ASP A 114 7.15 -8.21 1.92
N ALA A 115 5.95 -7.99 1.38
CA ALA A 115 5.75 -7.65 -0.03
C ALA A 115 6.26 -6.23 -0.39
N GLY A 116 6.45 -5.36 0.61
CA GLY A 116 6.93 -3.99 0.44
C GLY A 116 8.44 -3.80 0.56
N GLU A 117 9.18 -4.81 1.03
CA GLU A 117 10.65 -4.79 1.14
C GLU A 117 11.30 -5.55 -0.02
N GLY A 118 11.05 -5.03 -1.23
CA GLY A 118 11.83 -5.37 -2.42
C GLY A 118 13.29 -4.96 -2.26
N HIS A 119 14.06 -5.88 -1.68
CA HIS A 119 15.51 -6.04 -1.74
C HIS A 119 16.15 -5.30 -2.93
N ARG A 120 16.65 -4.08 -2.73
CA ARG A 120 17.62 -3.48 -3.66
C ARG A 120 18.93 -4.25 -3.47
N ALA A 121 19.10 -5.30 -4.25
CA ALA A 121 20.41 -5.92 -4.42
C ALA A 121 21.43 -4.83 -4.79
N PRO A 122 22.57 -4.71 -4.09
CA PRO A 122 23.59 -3.74 -4.46
C PRO A 122 24.10 -4.08 -5.87
N ALA A 123 24.06 -3.08 -6.77
CA ALA A 123 24.51 -3.22 -8.14
C ALA A 123 25.95 -3.78 -8.20
N PRO A 124 26.25 -4.72 -9.12
CA PRO A 124 27.60 -5.24 -9.26
C PRO A 124 28.54 -4.10 -9.63
N ARG A 125 29.55 -3.87 -8.79
CA ARG A 125 30.67 -2.98 -9.09
C ARG A 125 31.35 -3.53 -10.35
N ARG A 126 31.28 -2.79 -11.45
CA ARG A 126 32.06 -3.08 -12.65
C ARG A 126 33.55 -2.96 -12.29
N GLY A 127 34.22 -4.10 -12.22
CA GLY A 127 35.69 -4.20 -12.22
C GLY A 127 36.23 -3.88 -13.61
N ARG A 128 37.38 -3.21 -13.61
CA ARG A 128 38.12 -2.69 -14.76
C ARG A 128 38.58 -3.75 -15.74
#